data_AF-A0A7S4EBX8-F1
#
_entry.id   AF-A0A7S4EBX8-F1
#
_cell.length_a   1.000
_cell.length_b   1.000
_cell.length_c   1.000
_cell.angle_alpha   90.00
_cell.angle_beta   90.00
_cell.angle_gamma   90.00
#
_symmetry.space_group_name_H-M   'P 1'
#
loop_
_entity.id
_entity.type
_entity.pdbx_description
1 polymer ?
#
loop_
_entity_poly.entity_id
_entity_poly.type
_entity_poly.pdbx_seq_one_letter_code
_entity_poly.pdbx_strand_id
1 'polypeptide(L)'
;GGSHKLGAQGPAGITDRGKETCTQCAHRVRRLVATRSPDVHRTAHLGAAAAVRIICTRRSRVNVLRGSRQSMRASALLIMAAMDISSTTALRCVIVPGNGCTGRVADANWYGWLERELRRDSPFREVVVPETMPDPVGAKESVWVPFMRDTLKVGADTVVVGHSSGAVAAMRLAEETPVAALVLVSACHTDLGDPGERAAGYYARPWRWDAIRANAGRIVQFHSDNDPFIPDTEARHVAENLQSEYSELPGRSHFFTPPFAECLEVCREIAASTT
;
A
#
# COMPACT_ATOMS: atom_id res chain seq x y z
N GLY A 1 -61.59 38.15 39.37
CA GLY A 1 -60.52 39.14 39.25
C GLY A 1 -59.22 38.39 39.37
N GLY A 2 -58.31 38.42 38.41
CA GLY A 2 -57.76 39.59 37.72
C GLY A 2 -56.32 39.71 38.23
N SER A 3 -55.30 39.20 37.55
CA SER A 3 -54.70 39.64 36.27
C SER A 3 -53.46 40.50 36.51
N HIS A 4 -52.29 39.90 36.24
CA HIS A 4 -51.13 40.42 35.50
C HIS A 4 -50.34 39.15 35.12
N LYS A 5 -50.32 38.57 33.91
CA LYS A 5 -50.10 39.02 32.52
C LYS A 5 -48.78 39.76 32.29
N LEU A 6 -47.82 39.05 31.70
CA LEU A 6 -47.11 39.26 30.41
C LEU A 6 -45.88 38.31 30.42
N GLY A 7 -45.47 37.56 29.41
CA GLY A 7 -45.88 37.38 28.02
C GLY A 7 -45.05 36.22 27.43
N ALA A 8 -45.57 35.60 26.38
CA ALA A 8 -45.07 34.39 25.72
C ALA A 8 -43.69 34.52 25.08
N GLN A 9 -42.99 33.38 24.88
CA GLN A 9 -42.46 32.94 23.58
C GLN A 9 -41.97 31.49 23.63
N GLY A 10 -42.46 30.68 22.68
CA GLY A 10 -41.97 29.33 22.36
C GLY A 10 -40.68 29.36 21.52
N PRO A 11 -40.21 28.19 21.06
CA PRO A 11 -38.79 27.83 21.06
C PRO A 11 -38.02 28.42 19.88
N ALA A 12 -36.89 29.08 20.17
CA ALA A 12 -36.00 29.63 19.16
C ALA A 12 -34.74 28.77 19.01
N GLY A 13 -34.72 28.06 17.88
CA GLY A 13 -33.56 27.77 17.02
C GLY A 13 -32.17 27.65 17.65
N ILE A 14 -31.69 26.42 17.70
CA ILE A 14 -30.26 26.10 17.56
C ILE A 14 -29.81 26.73 16.23
N THR A 15 -28.98 27.76 16.30
CA THR A 15 -28.42 28.42 15.11
C THR A 15 -27.11 27.74 14.74
N ASP A 16 -27.12 27.18 13.53
CA ASP A 16 -25.98 26.69 12.75
C ASP A 16 -24.91 27.79 12.62
N ARG A 17 -23.81 27.67 13.36
CA ARG A 17 -22.57 28.42 13.10
C ARG A 17 -21.41 27.44 13.13
N GLY A 18 -21.05 26.96 11.94
CA GLY A 18 -19.83 26.18 11.75
C GLY A 18 -19.77 25.37 10.46
N LYS A 19 -20.53 25.72 9.42
CA LYS A 19 -20.34 25.15 8.07
C LYS A 19 -19.53 26.13 7.22
N GLU A 20 -18.22 26.06 7.32
CA GLU A 20 -17.37 26.53 6.24
C GLU A 20 -17.43 25.50 5.12
N THR A 21 -17.92 25.91 3.95
CA THR A 21 -18.03 25.05 2.77
C THR A 21 -16.71 25.06 2.00
N CYS A 22 -16.36 23.89 1.44
CA CYS A 22 -15.13 23.57 0.69
C CYS A 22 -14.78 24.56 -0.44
N THR A 23 -15.71 25.44 -0.83
CA THR A 23 -15.53 26.42 -1.91
C THR A 23 -14.82 27.71 -1.45
N GLN A 24 -14.76 28.04 -0.16
CA GLN A 24 -14.12 29.28 0.32
C GLN A 24 -12.61 29.16 0.60
N CYS A 25 -12.08 27.94 0.76
CA CYS A 25 -10.64 27.72 0.92
C CYS A 25 -9.88 27.84 -0.42
N ALA A 26 -10.56 27.60 -1.55
CA ALA A 26 -9.99 27.65 -2.90
C ALA A 26 -9.60 29.06 -3.39
N HIS A 27 -10.10 30.12 -2.74
CA HIS A 27 -9.79 31.49 -3.13
C HIS A 27 -8.58 32.11 -2.42
N ARG A 28 -8.04 31.47 -1.37
CA ARG A 28 -6.85 31.96 -0.65
C ARG A 28 -5.53 31.40 -1.18
N VAL A 29 -5.57 30.28 -1.92
CA VAL A 29 -4.39 29.63 -2.51
C VAL A 29 -3.99 30.25 -3.87
N ARG A 30 -4.87 31.04 -4.51
CA ARG A 30 -4.60 31.67 -5.82
C ARG A 30 -3.73 32.94 -5.79
N ARG A 31 -2.98 33.21 -4.71
CA ARG A 31 -2.10 34.40 -4.62
C ARG A 31 -0.62 34.13 -4.37
N LEU A 32 -0.15 32.89 -4.53
CA LEU A 32 1.25 32.52 -4.26
C LEU A 32 1.98 31.73 -5.36
N VAL A 33 1.40 31.62 -6.55
CA VAL A 33 2.11 31.05 -7.71
C VAL A 33 2.23 32.12 -8.80
N ALA A 34 3.14 33.05 -8.57
CA ALA A 34 3.67 33.93 -9.60
C ALA A 34 5.13 34.18 -9.25
N THR A 35 6.01 33.33 -9.77
CA THR A 35 7.39 33.64 -10.21
C THR A 35 8.15 32.33 -10.43
N ARG A 36 8.41 31.98 -11.69
CA ARG A 36 9.75 31.70 -12.24
C ARG A 36 9.63 31.11 -13.65
N SER A 37 10.34 31.76 -14.58
CA SER A 37 10.47 31.43 -16.00
C SER A 37 11.40 30.23 -16.24
N PRO A 38 11.36 29.64 -17.45
CA PRO A 38 12.07 28.42 -17.82
C PRO A 38 13.39 28.70 -18.55
N ASP A 39 14.35 27.78 -18.49
CA ASP A 39 15.29 27.52 -19.58
C ASP A 39 16.07 26.22 -19.35
N VAL A 40 16.20 25.41 -20.41
CA VAL A 40 17.46 24.88 -20.97
C VAL A 40 17.16 23.78 -22.00
N HIS A 41 17.75 23.94 -23.19
CA HIS A 41 17.64 23.10 -24.38
C HIS A 41 18.90 22.22 -24.57
N ARG A 42 18.70 21.01 -25.15
CA ARG A 42 19.57 20.23 -26.09
C ARG A 42 20.96 19.78 -25.57
N THR A 43 21.60 18.67 -25.96
CA THR A 43 21.47 17.56 -26.95
C THR A 43 22.67 16.61 -26.69
N ALA A 44 22.57 15.31 -26.97
CA ALA A 44 23.53 14.55 -27.82
C ALA A 44 23.28 13.03 -27.82
N HIS A 45 23.58 12.43 -28.96
CA HIS A 45 23.35 11.06 -29.42
C HIS A 45 24.44 10.04 -28.99
N LEU A 46 24.11 8.76 -29.27
CA LEU A 46 24.98 7.62 -29.70
C LEU A 46 25.32 6.54 -28.65
N GLY A 47 25.03 5.28 -29.02
CA GLY A 47 25.62 4.09 -28.41
C GLY A 47 24.79 2.82 -28.61
N ALA A 48 24.87 2.19 -29.78
CA ALA A 48 24.18 0.95 -30.12
C ALA A 48 24.91 -0.32 -29.60
N ALA A 49 24.11 -1.34 -29.28
CA ALA A 49 24.31 -2.78 -29.50
C ALA A 49 25.72 -3.40 -29.34
N ALA A 50 25.91 -4.21 -28.28
CA ALA A 50 26.86 -5.33 -28.28
C ALA A 50 26.59 -6.32 -27.13
N ALA A 51 25.96 -7.48 -27.41
CA ALA A 51 26.11 -8.72 -26.62
C ALA A 51 25.44 -9.93 -27.31
N VAL A 52 25.85 -10.28 -28.53
CA VAL A 52 25.59 -11.61 -29.11
C VAL A 52 26.87 -12.10 -29.79
N ARG A 53 27.52 -13.08 -29.17
CA ARG A 53 28.44 -14.11 -29.73
C ARG A 53 29.61 -14.35 -28.77
N ILE A 54 29.67 -15.56 -28.21
CA ILE A 54 30.82 -16.49 -28.24
C ILE A 54 30.34 -17.75 -27.51
N ILE A 55 29.90 -18.78 -28.27
CA ILE A 55 30.26 -20.18 -27.99
C ILE A 55 30.42 -20.85 -29.37
N CYS A 56 31.66 -20.92 -29.82
CA CYS A 56 32.09 -21.65 -31.01
C CYS A 56 32.11 -23.15 -30.75
N THR A 57 31.41 -23.89 -31.61
CA THR A 57 31.87 -25.11 -32.30
C THR A 57 33.07 -25.87 -31.71
N ARG A 58 32.79 -27.01 -31.06
CA ARG A 58 33.65 -28.20 -31.15
C ARG A 58 32.80 -29.43 -31.46
N ARG A 59 32.85 -29.85 -32.74
CA ARG A 59 32.52 -31.22 -33.15
C ARG A 59 33.66 -32.14 -32.71
N SER A 60 33.34 -33.24 -32.06
CA SER A 60 34.21 -34.41 -31.98
C SER A 60 33.35 -35.66 -32.11
N ARG A 61 33.84 -36.60 -32.91
CA ARG A 61 33.13 -37.77 -33.45
C ARG A 61 32.96 -38.88 -32.39
N VAL A 62 31.73 -39.41 -32.36
CA VAL A 62 31.31 -40.82 -32.21
C VAL A 62 31.99 -41.70 -31.16
N ASN A 63 31.18 -42.16 -30.19
CA ASN A 63 31.12 -43.58 -29.85
C ASN A 63 29.67 -43.96 -29.49
N VAL A 64 29.07 -44.81 -30.31
CA VAL A 64 27.75 -45.40 -30.07
C VAL A 64 27.94 -46.55 -29.08
N LEU A 65 27.56 -46.31 -27.82
CA LEU A 65 27.38 -47.36 -26.83
C LEU A 65 25.89 -47.44 -26.48
N ARG A 66 25.30 -48.60 -26.78
CA ARG A 66 23.98 -49.01 -26.29
C ARG A 66 23.98 -48.91 -24.76
N GLY A 67 23.18 -48.00 -24.22
CA GLY A 67 23.05 -47.81 -22.78
C GLY A 67 21.70 -47.19 -22.43
N SER A 68 20.78 -48.05 -21.99
CA SER A 68 19.59 -47.80 -21.15
C SER A 68 18.73 -46.54 -21.38
N ARG A 69 17.43 -46.75 -21.59
CA ARG A 69 16.35 -45.74 -21.54
C ARG A 69 16.25 -44.95 -20.22
N GLN A 70 17.17 -45.12 -19.26
CA GLN A 70 17.23 -44.39 -17.99
C GLN A 70 17.97 -43.04 -18.07
N SER A 71 18.84 -42.82 -19.07
CA SER A 71 19.65 -41.59 -19.16
C SER A 71 18.87 -40.35 -19.66
N MET A 72 17.82 -40.53 -20.49
CA MET A 72 17.02 -39.40 -20.97
C MET A 72 16.01 -38.84 -19.95
N ARG A 73 15.73 -39.57 -18.86
CA ARG A 73 14.77 -39.11 -17.83
C ARG A 73 15.41 -38.18 -16.81
N ALA A 74 16.70 -38.37 -16.48
CA ALA A 74 17.40 -37.54 -15.51
C ALA A 74 17.65 -36.11 -16.03
N SER A 75 18.00 -35.96 -17.32
CA SER A 75 18.19 -34.64 -17.94
C SER A 75 16.88 -33.89 -18.16
N ALA A 76 15.78 -34.60 -18.45
CA ALA A 76 14.45 -34.00 -18.54
C ALA A 76 13.92 -33.56 -17.16
N LEU A 77 14.21 -34.31 -16.09
CA LEU A 77 13.85 -33.90 -14.73
C LEU A 77 14.63 -32.68 -14.25
N LEU A 78 15.92 -32.56 -14.58
CA LEU A 78 16.72 -31.37 -14.24
C LEU A 78 16.29 -30.14 -15.05
N ILE A 79 15.90 -30.32 -16.31
CA ILE A 79 15.37 -29.24 -17.16
C ILE A 79 13.96 -28.84 -16.69
N MET A 80 13.10 -29.79 -16.28
CA MET A 80 11.79 -29.48 -15.71
C MET A 80 11.89 -28.82 -14.33
N ALA A 81 12.86 -29.24 -13.49
CA ALA A 81 13.15 -28.58 -12.22
C ALA A 81 13.79 -27.18 -12.39
N ALA A 82 14.45 -26.91 -13.52
CA ALA A 82 14.95 -25.59 -13.88
C ALA A 82 13.91 -24.73 -14.65
N MET A 83 12.92 -25.36 -15.28
CA MET A 83 11.79 -24.69 -15.95
C MET A 83 10.64 -24.37 -15.00
N ASP A 84 10.63 -24.96 -13.81
CA ASP A 84 9.78 -24.53 -12.68
C ASP A 84 10.36 -23.31 -11.94
N ILE A 85 11.57 -22.85 -12.30
CA ILE A 85 12.24 -21.66 -11.73
C ILE A 85 11.91 -20.39 -12.54
N SER A 86 11.03 -20.45 -13.53
CA SER A 86 10.65 -19.28 -14.34
C SER A 86 9.15 -19.08 -14.51
N SER A 87 8.33 -19.61 -13.59
CA SER A 87 7.01 -19.06 -13.35
C SER A 87 7.10 -18.09 -12.17
N THR A 88 7.64 -16.90 -12.43
CA THR A 88 7.40 -15.77 -11.54
C THR A 88 5.90 -15.50 -11.61
N THR A 89 5.14 -16.05 -10.66
CA THR A 89 3.70 -15.81 -10.66
C THR A 89 3.51 -14.33 -10.41
N ALA A 90 3.04 -13.61 -11.44
CA ALA A 90 2.76 -12.18 -11.39
C ALA A 90 2.04 -11.82 -10.08
N LEU A 91 2.54 -10.82 -9.35
CA LEU A 91 2.07 -10.51 -8.00
C LEU A 91 0.59 -10.08 -8.00
N ARG A 92 -0.05 -10.16 -6.83
CA ARG A 92 -1.33 -9.51 -6.54
C ARG A 92 -1.07 -8.21 -5.79
N CYS A 93 -1.96 -7.24 -5.91
CA CYS A 93 -1.96 -6.03 -5.08
C CYS A 93 -3.30 -5.95 -4.33
N VAL A 94 -3.27 -5.87 -3.00
CA VAL A 94 -4.47 -5.73 -2.16
C VAL A 94 -4.39 -4.40 -1.41
N ILE A 95 -5.38 -3.54 -1.62
CA ILE A 95 -5.47 -2.24 -0.96
C ILE A 95 -6.38 -2.37 0.27
N VAL A 96 -5.86 -2.04 1.46
CA VAL A 96 -6.58 -2.09 2.74
C VAL A 96 -6.73 -0.67 3.28
N PRO A 97 -7.97 -0.17 3.43
CA PRO A 97 -8.20 1.23 3.79
C PRO A 97 -7.97 1.49 5.28
N GLY A 98 -7.98 2.77 5.66
CA GLY A 98 -8.20 3.19 7.05
C GLY A 98 -9.63 2.90 7.51
N ASN A 99 -9.85 2.97 8.83
CA ASN A 99 -11.19 2.86 9.42
C ASN A 99 -12.11 4.02 8.95
N GLY A 100 -13.41 3.92 9.26
CA GLY A 100 -14.42 4.91 8.89
C GLY A 100 -14.90 4.83 7.44
N CYS A 101 -14.36 3.93 6.61
CA CYS A 101 -14.82 3.70 5.24
C CYS A 101 -16.12 2.87 5.21
N THR A 102 -17.26 3.48 5.59
CA THR A 102 -18.58 2.81 5.68
C THR A 102 -19.27 2.60 4.33
N GLY A 103 -18.83 3.31 3.29
CA GLY A 103 -19.29 3.15 1.91
C GLY A 103 -18.40 2.20 1.12
N ARG A 104 -18.40 2.33 -0.21
CA ARG A 104 -17.46 1.59 -1.06
C ARG A 104 -16.05 2.09 -0.81
N VAL A 105 -15.11 1.19 -0.56
CA VAL A 105 -13.71 1.58 -0.34
C VAL A 105 -13.15 2.31 -1.55
N ALA A 106 -13.48 1.87 -2.77
CA ALA A 106 -13.00 2.50 -4.00
C ALA A 106 -13.40 3.99 -4.15
N ASP A 107 -14.46 4.44 -3.47
CA ASP A 107 -14.93 5.83 -3.52
C ASP A 107 -14.24 6.72 -2.47
N ALA A 108 -13.49 6.13 -1.55
CA ALA A 108 -12.75 6.84 -0.52
C ALA A 108 -11.30 7.11 -0.93
N ASN A 109 -10.78 8.25 -0.45
CA ASN A 109 -9.40 8.69 -0.58
C ASN A 109 -8.80 8.47 -1.98
N TRP A 110 -7.63 7.86 -2.05
CA TRP A 110 -6.94 7.51 -3.29
C TRP A 110 -7.12 6.04 -3.70
N TYR A 111 -7.88 5.23 -2.96
CA TYR A 111 -7.90 3.77 -3.14
C TYR A 111 -8.38 3.37 -4.54
N GLY A 112 -9.54 3.87 -4.97
CA GLY A 112 -10.05 3.58 -6.32
C GLY A 112 -9.25 4.28 -7.43
N TRP A 113 -8.57 5.39 -7.12
CA TRP A 113 -7.62 5.99 -8.07
C TRP A 113 -6.42 5.08 -8.29
N LEU A 114 -5.78 4.60 -7.22
CA LEU A 114 -4.63 3.69 -7.30
C LEU A 114 -5.01 2.40 -8.01
N GLU A 115 -6.18 1.83 -7.70
CA GLU A 115 -6.69 0.65 -8.38
C GLU A 115 -6.75 0.84 -9.90
N ARG A 116 -7.38 1.92 -10.37
CA ARG A 116 -7.51 2.21 -11.80
C ARG A 116 -6.16 2.41 -12.47
N GLU A 117 -5.24 3.11 -11.82
CA GLU A 117 -3.91 3.38 -12.37
C GLU A 117 -3.04 2.11 -12.46
N LEU A 118 -3.13 1.23 -11.48
CA LEU A 118 -2.46 -0.07 -11.50
C LEU A 118 -3.07 -1.03 -12.51
N ARG A 119 -4.40 -1.06 -12.65
CA ARG A 119 -5.07 -1.89 -13.68
C ARG A 119 -4.75 -1.43 -15.11
N ARG A 120 -4.44 -0.15 -15.31
CA ARG A 120 -4.13 0.38 -16.64
C ARG A 120 -2.76 -0.07 -17.15
N ASP A 121 -1.76 -0.09 -16.26
CA ASP A 121 -0.36 -0.24 -16.64
C ASP A 121 0.47 -0.75 -15.46
N SER A 122 0.28 -2.02 -15.08
CA SER A 122 1.10 -2.71 -14.09
C SER A 122 1.15 -4.21 -14.39
N PRO A 123 2.27 -4.90 -14.12
CA PRO A 123 2.37 -6.35 -14.28
C PRO A 123 1.68 -7.15 -13.16
N PHE A 124 0.91 -6.52 -12.25
CA PHE A 124 0.08 -7.27 -11.30
C PHE A 124 -0.93 -8.18 -12.02
N ARG A 125 -1.03 -9.44 -11.59
CA ARG A 125 -2.07 -10.36 -12.09
C ARG A 125 -3.47 -9.89 -11.69
N GLU A 126 -3.57 -9.25 -10.53
CA GLU A 126 -4.81 -8.83 -9.90
C GLU A 126 -4.55 -7.63 -8.99
N VAL A 127 -5.43 -6.62 -9.05
CA VAL A 127 -5.51 -5.54 -8.08
C VAL A 127 -6.86 -5.66 -7.38
N VAL A 128 -6.86 -5.69 -6.06
CA VAL A 128 -8.04 -5.92 -5.22
C VAL A 128 -8.25 -4.72 -4.32
N VAL A 129 -9.40 -4.08 -4.47
CA VAL A 129 -9.98 -3.18 -3.47
C VAL A 129 -11.25 -3.87 -2.97
N PRO A 130 -11.36 -4.18 -1.67
CA PRO A 130 -12.59 -4.78 -1.15
C PRO A 130 -13.75 -3.80 -1.31
N GLU A 131 -14.95 -4.28 -1.64
CA GLU A 131 -16.14 -3.42 -1.72
C GLU A 131 -16.34 -2.68 -0.37
N THR A 132 -16.19 -3.39 0.74
CA THR A 132 -16.15 -2.84 2.10
C THR A 132 -15.26 -3.70 2.99
N MET A 133 -14.75 -3.13 4.08
CA MET A 133 -14.14 -3.89 5.17
C MET A 133 -15.21 -4.26 6.20
N PRO A 134 -15.23 -5.50 6.73
CA PRO A 134 -16.12 -5.85 7.84
C PRO A 134 -15.78 -5.00 9.07
N ASP A 135 -16.78 -4.58 9.87
CA ASP A 135 -16.56 -3.65 10.99
C ASP A 135 -15.72 -2.40 10.56
N PRO A 136 -16.19 -1.62 9.57
CA PRO A 136 -15.36 -0.59 8.95
C PRO A 136 -15.02 0.56 9.91
N VAL A 137 -15.78 0.74 10.99
CA VAL A 137 -15.55 1.77 12.01
C VAL A 137 -14.67 1.24 13.14
N GLY A 138 -14.98 0.07 13.71
CA GLY A 138 -14.20 -0.49 14.81
C GLY A 138 -12.85 -1.05 14.37
N ALA A 139 -12.73 -1.40 13.09
CA ALA A 139 -11.54 -1.93 12.45
C ALA A 139 -10.82 -3.01 13.26
N LYS A 140 -11.56 -3.84 14.00
CA LYS A 140 -10.98 -4.74 14.98
C LYS A 140 -10.02 -5.72 14.34
N GLU A 141 -8.87 -5.90 14.97
CA GLU A 141 -7.86 -6.87 14.53
C GLU A 141 -8.46 -8.28 14.37
N SER A 142 -9.27 -8.70 15.34
CA SER A 142 -9.93 -10.01 15.35
C SER A 142 -10.91 -10.21 14.18
N VAL A 143 -11.18 -9.15 13.41
CA VAL A 143 -12.08 -9.15 12.26
C VAL A 143 -11.29 -8.90 10.97
N TRP A 144 -10.47 -7.85 10.93
CA TRP A 144 -9.74 -7.42 9.74
C TRP A 144 -8.61 -8.38 9.36
N VAL A 145 -7.80 -8.84 10.31
CA VAL A 145 -6.67 -9.74 9.99
C VAL A 145 -7.17 -11.07 9.42
N PRO A 146 -8.17 -11.75 10.01
CA PRO A 146 -8.80 -12.92 9.39
C PRO A 146 -9.44 -12.60 8.03
N PHE A 147 -10.12 -11.46 7.87
CA PHE A 147 -10.71 -11.10 6.57
C PHE A 147 -9.64 -10.91 5.47
N MET A 148 -8.53 -10.25 5.79
CA MET A 148 -7.39 -10.08 4.88
C MET A 148 -6.81 -11.43 4.46
N ARG A 149 -6.54 -12.31 5.43
CA ARG A 149 -5.97 -13.65 5.17
C ARG A 149 -6.96 -14.56 4.44
N ASP A 150 -8.18 -14.67 4.94
CA ASP A 150 -9.11 -15.75 4.59
C ASP A 150 -10.08 -15.34 3.47
N THR A 151 -10.42 -14.06 3.35
CA THR A 151 -11.32 -13.56 2.30
C THR A 151 -10.56 -12.87 1.16
N LEU A 152 -9.65 -11.94 1.46
CA LEU A 152 -8.84 -11.27 0.43
C LEU A 152 -7.67 -12.15 -0.06
N LYS A 153 -7.44 -13.29 0.62
CA LYS A 153 -6.40 -14.27 0.29
C LYS A 153 -5.01 -13.66 0.26
N VAL A 154 -4.73 -12.72 1.17
CA VAL A 154 -3.38 -12.15 1.28
C VAL A 154 -2.40 -13.26 1.67
N GLY A 155 -1.31 -13.36 0.91
CA GLY A 155 -0.25 -14.34 1.13
C GLY A 155 1.06 -13.95 0.43
N ALA A 156 1.97 -14.93 0.28
CA ALA A 156 3.36 -14.70 -0.15
C ALA A 156 3.51 -14.03 -1.54
N ASP A 157 2.46 -14.08 -2.36
CA ASP A 157 2.39 -13.50 -3.70
C ASP A 157 1.72 -12.12 -3.75
N THR A 158 1.43 -11.55 -2.58
CA THR A 158 0.60 -10.35 -2.45
C THR A 158 1.42 -9.16 -1.95
N VAL A 159 1.32 -8.04 -2.67
CA VAL A 159 1.69 -6.71 -2.19
C VAL A 159 0.49 -6.14 -1.43
N VAL A 160 0.67 -5.82 -0.15
CA VAL A 160 -0.39 -5.22 0.67
C VAL A 160 -0.13 -3.72 0.77
N VAL A 161 -1.06 -2.92 0.25
CA VAL A 161 -1.04 -1.46 0.38
C VAL A 161 -2.01 -1.08 1.48
N GLY A 162 -1.50 -0.82 2.68
CA GLY A 162 -2.29 -0.48 3.86
C GLY A 162 -2.24 1.02 4.15
N HIS A 163 -3.39 1.63 4.46
CA HIS A 163 -3.48 3.02 4.90
C HIS A 163 -4.02 3.10 6.33
N SER A 164 -3.34 3.85 7.21
CA SER A 164 -3.78 4.09 8.59
C SER A 164 -4.06 2.77 9.32
N SER A 165 -5.28 2.53 9.84
CA SER A 165 -5.68 1.24 10.43
C SER A 165 -5.42 0.04 9.50
N GLY A 166 -5.49 0.21 8.18
CA GLY A 166 -5.15 -0.83 7.20
C GLY A 166 -3.65 -1.13 7.14
N ALA A 167 -2.79 -0.13 7.37
CA ALA A 167 -1.34 -0.34 7.53
C ALA A 167 -1.03 -1.12 8.82
N VAL A 168 -1.70 -0.76 9.91
CA VAL A 168 -1.60 -1.43 11.21
C VAL A 168 -2.05 -2.89 11.12
N ALA A 169 -3.18 -3.15 10.44
CA ALA A 169 -3.67 -4.50 10.18
C ALA A 169 -2.72 -5.32 9.30
N ALA A 170 -2.13 -4.70 8.28
CA ALA A 170 -1.13 -5.35 7.43
C ALA A 170 0.14 -5.74 8.21
N MET A 171 0.63 -4.87 9.11
CA MET A 171 1.74 -5.20 10.00
C MET A 171 1.41 -6.37 10.92
N ARG A 172 0.21 -6.42 11.52
CA ARG A 172 -0.19 -7.57 12.36
C ARG A 172 -0.35 -8.86 11.58
N LEU A 173 -0.92 -8.80 10.38
CA LEU A 173 -0.99 -9.96 9.50
C LEU A 173 0.41 -10.53 9.19
N ALA A 174 1.38 -9.65 8.91
CA ALA A 174 2.75 -10.02 8.58
C ALA A 174 3.56 -10.58 9.76
N GLU A 175 3.06 -10.52 11.01
CA GLU A 175 3.69 -11.26 12.11
C GLU A 175 3.64 -12.78 11.92
N GLU A 176 2.70 -13.27 11.11
CA GLU A 176 2.44 -14.71 10.91
C GLU A 176 2.28 -15.13 9.45
N THR A 177 2.02 -14.19 8.54
CA THR A 177 1.72 -14.47 7.14
C THR A 177 2.77 -13.85 6.22
N PRO A 178 3.50 -14.65 5.43
CA PRO A 178 4.39 -14.11 4.40
C PRO A 178 3.63 -13.29 3.36
N VAL A 179 4.23 -12.19 2.92
CA VAL A 179 3.72 -11.28 1.87
C VAL A 179 4.86 -10.87 0.94
N ALA A 180 4.56 -10.60 -0.32
CA ALA A 180 5.57 -10.19 -1.28
C ALA A 180 6.16 -8.83 -0.89
N ALA A 181 5.30 -7.88 -0.51
CA ALA A 181 5.72 -6.59 0.03
C ALA A 181 4.62 -5.94 0.88
N LEU A 182 5.05 -5.03 1.75
CA LEU A 182 4.18 -4.09 2.47
C LEU A 182 4.44 -2.67 1.94
N VAL A 183 3.36 -1.97 1.59
CA VAL A 183 3.37 -0.53 1.34
C VAL A 183 2.49 0.11 2.42
N LEU A 184 3.13 0.74 3.39
CA LEU A 184 2.50 1.25 4.61
C LEU A 184 2.34 2.77 4.53
N VAL A 185 1.11 3.28 4.56
CA VAL A 185 0.81 4.71 4.49
C VAL A 185 0.23 5.17 5.82
N SER A 186 0.87 6.14 6.47
CA SER A 186 0.48 6.63 7.81
C SER A 186 0.36 5.51 8.85
N ALA A 187 1.41 4.69 8.99
CA ALA A 187 1.48 3.65 10.01
C ALA A 187 1.88 4.21 11.38
N CYS A 188 1.37 3.59 12.46
CA CYS A 188 1.75 3.86 13.84
C CYS A 188 1.95 2.56 14.62
N HIS A 189 2.51 2.66 15.83
CA HIS A 189 2.78 1.50 16.68
C HIS A 189 2.08 1.55 18.05
N THR A 190 1.44 2.68 18.39
CA THR A 190 0.64 2.83 19.61
C THR A 190 -0.82 3.19 19.31
N ASP A 191 -1.68 3.09 20.34
CA ASP A 191 -3.07 3.55 20.25
C ASP A 191 -3.21 5.09 20.35
N LEU A 192 -2.10 5.81 20.51
CA LEU A 192 -2.06 7.28 20.68
C LEU A 192 -2.94 7.80 21.83
N GLY A 193 -3.29 6.94 22.78
CA GLY A 193 -4.25 7.25 23.84
C GLY A 193 -5.72 7.24 23.40
N ASP A 194 -6.02 7.04 22.11
CA ASP A 194 -7.38 7.02 21.58
C ASP A 194 -8.13 5.75 22.03
N PRO A 195 -9.31 5.88 22.67
CA PRO A 195 -10.09 4.73 23.11
C PRO A 195 -10.60 3.82 21.98
N GLY A 196 -10.88 4.38 20.80
CA GLY A 196 -11.31 3.63 19.62
C GLY A 196 -10.18 2.77 19.08
N GLU A 197 -8.99 3.36 18.88
CA GLU A 197 -7.78 2.65 18.46
C GLU A 197 -7.38 1.57 19.48
N ARG A 198 -7.49 1.86 20.77
CA ARG A 198 -7.28 0.84 21.82
C ARG A 198 -8.26 -0.32 21.71
N ALA A 199 -9.54 -0.02 21.47
CA ALA A 199 -10.59 -1.02 21.33
C ALA A 199 -10.47 -1.86 20.04
N ALA A 200 -9.76 -1.37 19.02
CA ALA A 200 -9.46 -2.14 17.81
C ALA A 200 -8.55 -3.35 18.08
N GLY A 201 -7.76 -3.31 19.17
CA GLY A 201 -7.00 -4.45 19.69
C GLY A 201 -5.58 -4.60 19.15
N TYR A 202 -5.18 -3.79 18.16
CA TYR A 202 -3.87 -3.86 17.52
C TYR A 202 -2.69 -3.58 18.44
N TYR A 203 -2.87 -2.84 19.53
CA TYR A 203 -1.76 -2.29 20.32
C TYR A 203 -1.62 -2.96 21.70
N ALA A 204 -2.42 -4.01 21.97
CA ALA A 204 -2.50 -4.65 23.29
C ALA A 204 -1.30 -5.56 23.63
N ARG A 205 -0.37 -5.78 22.70
CA ARG A 205 0.87 -6.54 22.92
C ARG A 205 2.02 -5.96 22.10
N PRO A 206 3.29 -6.27 22.46
CA PRO A 206 4.44 -5.86 21.67
C PRO A 206 4.33 -6.29 20.20
N TRP A 207 4.91 -5.49 19.32
CA TRP A 207 5.04 -5.80 17.90
C TRP A 207 6.16 -6.82 17.69
N ARG A 208 5.92 -7.83 16.86
CA ARG A 208 6.91 -8.84 16.49
C ARG A 208 7.72 -8.37 15.27
N TRP A 209 8.44 -7.27 15.42
CA TRP A 209 9.16 -6.60 14.34
C TRP A 209 10.01 -7.56 13.49
N ASP A 210 10.78 -8.43 14.13
CA ASP A 210 11.62 -9.42 13.44
C ASP A 210 10.81 -10.39 12.57
N ALA A 211 9.62 -10.78 13.03
CA ALA A 211 8.73 -11.66 12.26
C ALA A 211 8.12 -10.92 11.07
N ILE A 212 7.72 -9.65 11.25
CA ILE A 212 7.21 -8.82 10.16
C ILE A 212 8.27 -8.66 9.07
N ARG A 213 9.53 -8.35 9.46
CA ARG A 213 10.65 -8.23 8.52
C ARG A 213 10.95 -9.56 7.81
N ALA A 214 10.91 -10.68 8.52
CA ALA A 214 11.16 -12.00 7.93
C ALA A 214 10.05 -12.44 6.96
N ASN A 215 8.82 -11.98 7.17
CA ASN A 215 7.66 -12.36 6.37
C ASN A 215 7.37 -11.40 5.21
N ALA A 216 7.96 -10.20 5.18
CA ALA A 216 7.77 -9.24 4.09
C ALA A 216 9.02 -9.14 3.22
N GLY A 217 8.90 -9.47 1.92
CA GLY A 217 10.03 -9.40 0.99
C GLY A 217 10.59 -7.98 0.79
N ARG A 218 9.71 -6.96 0.82
CA ARG A 218 10.06 -5.54 0.81
C ARG A 218 9.08 -4.76 1.68
N ILE A 219 9.55 -3.73 2.38
CA ILE A 219 8.71 -2.85 3.19
C ILE A 219 8.99 -1.42 2.80
N VAL A 220 7.99 -0.74 2.23
CA VAL A 220 8.04 0.68 1.88
C VAL A 220 7.03 1.42 2.75
N GLN A 221 7.43 2.57 3.27
CA GLN A 221 6.59 3.35 4.18
C GLN A 221 6.52 4.81 3.75
N PHE A 222 5.31 5.37 3.78
CA PHE A 222 5.04 6.78 3.54
C PHE A 222 4.40 7.40 4.78
N HIS A 223 4.84 8.60 5.15
CA HIS A 223 4.19 9.43 6.16
C HIS A 223 4.20 10.89 5.76
N SER A 224 3.32 11.70 6.35
CA SER A 224 3.29 13.14 6.10
C SER A 224 3.86 13.92 7.27
N ASP A 225 4.63 14.97 6.98
CA ASP A 225 5.19 15.87 8.01
C ASP A 225 4.12 16.69 8.78
N ASN A 226 2.90 16.75 8.25
CA ASN A 226 1.75 17.46 8.81
C ASN A 226 0.52 16.57 9.00
N ASP A 227 0.71 15.26 9.21
CA ASP A 227 -0.37 14.34 9.57
C ASP A 227 -1.03 14.80 10.89
N PRO A 228 -2.33 15.14 10.90
CA PRO A 228 -2.99 15.69 12.08
C PRO A 228 -3.40 14.63 13.10
N PHE A 229 -3.30 13.34 12.76
CA PHE A 229 -3.71 12.23 13.64
C PHE A 229 -2.50 11.49 14.21
N ILE A 230 -1.50 11.22 13.37
CA ILE A 230 -0.35 10.39 13.74
C ILE A 230 0.92 11.23 13.69
N PRO A 231 1.55 11.51 14.85
CA PRO A 231 2.84 12.20 14.89
C PRO A 231 3.91 11.47 14.08
N ASP A 232 4.81 12.22 13.44
CA ASP A 232 5.95 11.69 12.68
C ASP A 232 6.82 10.71 13.50
N THR A 233 6.95 10.93 14.81
CA THR A 233 7.65 10.03 15.73
C THR A 233 7.12 8.59 15.74
N GLU A 234 5.82 8.39 15.57
CA GLU A 234 5.23 7.05 15.46
C GLU A 234 5.67 6.36 14.17
N ALA A 235 5.57 7.07 13.05
CA ALA A 235 5.95 6.55 11.75
C ALA A 235 7.46 6.25 11.70
N ARG A 236 8.30 7.13 12.23
CA ARG A 236 9.75 6.91 12.33
C ARG A 236 10.08 5.70 13.21
N HIS A 237 9.37 5.49 14.32
CA HIS A 237 9.55 4.30 15.15
C HIS A 237 9.22 3.01 14.38
N VAL A 238 8.11 3.00 13.63
CA VAL A 238 7.77 1.87 12.74
C VAL A 238 8.88 1.65 11.72
N ALA A 239 9.36 2.72 11.07
CA ALA A 239 10.39 2.63 10.04
C ALA A 239 11.73 2.09 10.57
N GLU A 240 12.16 2.56 11.74
CA GLU A 240 13.38 2.11 12.41
C GLU A 240 13.31 0.61 12.76
N ASN A 241 12.20 0.16 13.33
CA ASN A 241 12.04 -1.24 13.74
C ASN A 241 11.80 -2.19 12.55
N LEU A 242 11.11 -1.73 11.51
CA LEU A 242 10.90 -2.50 10.29
C LEU A 242 12.06 -2.40 9.30
N GLN A 243 13.00 -1.48 9.52
CA GLN A 243 14.06 -1.16 8.57
C GLN A 243 13.49 -0.87 7.17
N SER A 244 12.35 -0.17 7.13
CA SER A 244 11.61 0.08 5.89
C SER A 244 12.27 1.16 5.03
N GLU A 245 11.99 1.14 3.73
CA GLU A 245 12.23 2.26 2.84
C GLU A 245 11.24 3.40 3.17
N TYR A 246 11.65 4.32 4.05
CA TYR A 246 10.80 5.36 4.60
C TYR A 246 10.88 6.68 3.82
N SER A 247 9.73 7.21 3.42
CA SER A 247 9.58 8.53 2.78
C SER A 247 8.61 9.41 3.57
N GLU A 248 9.15 10.47 4.16
CA GLU A 248 8.37 11.52 4.81
C GLU A 248 8.08 12.64 3.80
N LEU A 249 6.81 12.84 3.47
CA LEU A 249 6.38 13.73 2.39
C LEU A 249 5.78 15.04 2.95
N PRO A 250 6.08 16.19 2.34
CA PRO A 250 5.59 17.46 2.83
C PRO A 250 4.10 17.66 2.50
N GLY A 251 3.32 18.06 3.50
CA GLY A 251 1.98 18.63 3.28
C GLY A 251 0.91 17.66 2.76
N ARG A 252 1.11 16.34 2.92
CA ARG A 252 0.16 15.31 2.47
C ARG A 252 -0.99 15.05 3.45
N SER A 253 -1.00 15.69 4.63
CA SER A 253 -1.96 15.41 5.71
C SER A 253 -2.01 13.91 6.00
N HIS A 254 -3.18 13.33 6.26
CA HIS A 254 -3.34 11.88 6.41
C HIS A 254 -3.68 11.19 5.08
N PHE A 255 -3.05 11.62 3.98
CA PHE A 255 -3.20 11.04 2.64
C PHE A 255 -4.66 10.84 2.17
N PHE A 256 -5.52 11.84 2.33
CA PHE A 256 -6.94 11.72 1.95
C PHE A 256 -7.24 11.94 0.46
N THR A 257 -6.32 12.49 -0.33
CA THR A 257 -6.64 12.98 -1.66
C THR A 257 -5.83 12.29 -2.75
N PRO A 258 -6.46 11.81 -3.84
CA PRO A 258 -5.73 11.46 -5.05
C PRO A 258 -5.26 12.74 -5.77
N PRO A 259 -4.18 12.68 -6.58
CA PRO A 259 -3.37 11.49 -6.85
C PRO A 259 -2.33 11.22 -5.74
N PHE A 260 -1.93 9.94 -5.63
CA PHE A 260 -0.80 9.52 -4.80
C PHE A 260 0.25 8.82 -5.69
N ALA A 261 0.97 9.63 -6.47
CA ALA A 261 1.89 9.17 -7.52
C ALA A 261 3.03 8.31 -6.97
N GLU A 262 3.58 8.68 -5.81
CA GLU A 262 4.70 8.00 -5.16
C GLU A 262 4.33 6.56 -4.80
N CYS A 263 3.13 6.34 -4.27
CA CYS A 263 2.62 5.00 -3.99
C CYS A 263 2.41 4.20 -5.29
N LEU A 264 1.90 4.83 -6.36
CA LEU A 264 1.71 4.19 -7.65
C LEU A 264 3.04 3.73 -8.26
N GLU A 265 4.07 4.59 -8.22
CA GLU A 265 5.40 4.31 -8.73
C GLU A 265 6.05 3.13 -7.99
N VAL A 266 6.01 3.14 -6.65
CA VAL A 266 6.52 2.03 -5.84
C VAL A 266 5.79 0.72 -6.14
N CYS A 267 4.46 0.75 -6.22
CA CYS A 267 3.69 -0.45 -6.56
C CYS A 267 4.07 -1.03 -7.93
N ARG A 268 4.33 -0.17 -8.94
CA ARG A 268 4.80 -0.61 -10.26
C ARG A 268 6.22 -1.17 -10.21
N GLU A 269 7.11 -0.53 -9.47
CA GLU A 269 8.49 -0.98 -9.29
C GLU A 269 8.54 -2.38 -8.64
N ILE A 270 7.76 -2.60 -7.58
CA ILE A 270 7.67 -3.90 -6.90
C ILE A 270 7.19 -4.98 -7.88
N ALA A 271 6.14 -4.68 -8.64
CA ALA A 271 5.56 -5.61 -9.60
C ALA A 271 6.54 -5.94 -10.74
N ALA A 272 7.28 -4.95 -11.25
CA ALA A 272 8.27 -5.12 -12.31
C ALA A 272 9.52 -5.89 -11.84
N SER A 273 9.94 -5.72 -10.58
CA SER A 273 11.14 -6.38 -10.04
C SER A 273 10.98 -7.90 -9.86
N THR A 274 9.75 -8.42 -10.02
CA THR A 274 9.43 -9.85 -9.92
C THR A 274 9.25 -10.49 -11.30
N THR A 275 9.25 -9.72 -12.38
CA THR A 275 9.10 -10.22 -13.77
C THR A 275 10.45 -10.53 -14.38
#